data_AF-A0A6D2JFK5-F1
#
_entry.id   AF-A0A6D2JFK5-F1
#
_cell.length_a   1.000
_cell.length_b   1.000
_cell.length_c   1.000
_cell.angle_alpha   90.00
_cell.angle_beta   90.00
_cell.angle_gamma   90.00
#
_symmetry.space_group_name_H-M   'P 1'
#
loop_
_entity.id
_entity.type
_entity.pdbx_description
1 polymer ?
#
loop_
_entity_poly.entity_id
_entity_poly.type
_entity_poly.pdbx_seq_one_letter_code
_entity_poly.pdbx_strand_id
1 'polypeptide(L)'
;MHRSFPPAAMPPISSMTMNYSFSPPPSSGDLPGIPDAWYGNIQYLLNISVIGLLTCVSIFLFVKLRSDHRRMPGPSALFSKLLAVWKATCREIARHCGADAAQFLLIEGGSFVLLFAIALLAVSVMLPLNLYAGTALLSDELSKTMITHIKKGSALLWLHFVFVVIVVVISHFGISAIEARLKFTRFRDGNGNISDPNANSTAVFTMVSS
;
A
#
# COMPACT_ATOMS: atom_id res chain seq x y z
N MET A 1 49.45 68.82 -1.12
CA MET A 1 48.10 68.25 -1.21
C MET A 1 48.20 66.82 -1.73
N HIS A 2 48.08 65.84 -0.84
CA HIS A 2 47.78 64.45 -1.21
C HIS A 2 47.14 63.79 0.00
N ARG A 3 45.84 63.50 -0.08
CA ARG A 3 45.08 62.74 0.92
C ARG A 3 45.34 61.25 0.66
N SER A 4 45.79 60.54 1.68
CA SER A 4 45.86 59.08 1.69
C SER A 4 45.02 58.59 2.86
N PHE A 5 43.85 58.03 2.56
CA PHE A 5 42.93 57.46 3.55
C PHE A 5 43.40 56.05 3.98
N PRO A 6 43.27 55.68 5.26
CA PRO A 6 43.66 54.36 5.77
C PRO A 6 42.69 53.25 5.34
N PRO A 7 43.13 51.99 5.30
CA PRO A 7 42.31 50.86 4.86
C PRO A 7 41.17 50.60 5.84
N ALA A 8 39.95 50.57 5.31
CA ALA A 8 38.73 50.27 6.05
C ALA A 8 38.76 48.84 6.59
N ALA A 9 38.57 48.71 7.91
CA ALA A 9 38.38 47.46 8.60
C ALA A 9 37.14 46.73 8.06
N MET A 10 37.33 45.53 7.50
CA MET A 10 36.23 44.64 7.16
C MET A 10 35.65 44.03 8.45
N PRO A 11 34.34 44.13 8.69
CA PRO A 11 33.72 43.45 9.83
C PRO A 11 33.72 41.93 9.60
N PRO A 12 33.79 41.12 10.67
CA PRO A 12 33.81 39.67 10.57
C PRO A 12 32.49 39.13 10.01
N ILE A 13 32.60 38.10 9.18
CA ILE A 13 31.48 37.32 8.64
C ILE A 13 30.70 36.74 9.82
N SER A 14 29.49 37.26 10.06
CA SER A 14 28.55 36.68 11.02
C SER A 14 28.26 35.24 10.63
N SER A 15 28.73 34.31 11.45
CA SER A 15 28.29 32.92 11.46
C SER A 15 26.77 32.88 11.61
N MET A 16 26.05 32.51 10.54
CA MET A 16 24.65 32.10 10.59
C MET A 16 24.55 30.88 11.49
N THR A 17 24.38 31.14 12.78
CA THR A 17 23.96 30.14 13.75
C THR A 17 22.48 29.93 13.48
N MET A 18 22.16 28.88 12.72
CA MET A 18 20.78 28.42 12.56
C MET A 18 20.29 27.91 13.91
N ASN A 19 19.78 28.82 14.74
CA ASN A 19 18.95 28.49 15.88
C ASN A 19 17.64 27.90 15.33
N TYR A 20 17.63 26.59 15.10
CA TYR A 20 16.40 25.82 15.00
C TYR A 20 15.77 25.75 16.40
N SER A 21 15.24 26.87 16.88
CA SER A 21 14.18 26.85 17.87
C SER A 21 12.99 26.16 17.20
N PHE A 22 12.81 24.88 17.52
CA PHE A 22 11.54 24.19 17.31
C PHE A 22 10.49 24.93 18.14
N SER A 23 9.85 25.93 17.54
CA SER A 23 8.55 26.38 18.01
C SER A 23 7.62 25.15 17.98
N PRO A 24 6.96 24.79 19.08
CA PRO A 24 5.88 23.82 19.00
C PRO A 24 4.83 24.36 18.02
N PRO A 25 4.12 23.49 17.28
CA PRO A 25 3.01 23.94 16.44
C PRO A 25 2.06 24.77 17.32
N PRO A 26 1.51 25.88 16.79
CA PRO A 26 0.59 26.71 17.55
C PRO A 26 -0.55 25.82 18.04
N SER A 27 -0.77 25.86 19.36
CA SER A 27 -1.93 25.27 20.01
C SER A 27 -3.17 25.68 19.22
N SER A 28 -3.93 24.68 18.79
CA SER A 28 -5.24 24.81 18.15
C SER A 28 -6.21 25.49 19.12
N GLY A 29 -6.12 26.81 19.17
CA GLY A 29 -7.01 27.70 19.89
C GLY A 29 -7.46 28.78 18.93
N ASP A 30 -8.74 28.74 18.60
CA ASP A 30 -9.55 29.88 18.17
C ASP A 30 -9.25 30.50 16.79
N LEU A 31 -9.25 29.69 15.71
CA LEU A 31 -9.50 30.21 14.37
C LEU A 31 -10.96 29.91 13.95
N PRO A 32 -11.81 30.94 13.75
CA PRO A 32 -13.22 30.73 13.47
C PRO A 32 -13.41 30.20 12.04
N GLY A 33 -13.86 28.97 11.91
CA GLY A 33 -14.48 28.45 10.68
C GLY A 33 -13.74 27.33 9.94
N ILE A 34 -12.60 26.84 10.43
CA ILE A 34 -12.06 25.55 9.96
C ILE A 34 -12.55 24.47 10.95
N PRO A 35 -13.44 23.54 10.55
CA PRO A 35 -13.89 22.50 11.46
C PRO A 35 -12.69 21.64 11.87
N ASP A 36 -12.39 21.66 13.18
CA ASP A 36 -11.21 21.08 13.87
C ASP A 36 -11.00 19.56 13.72
N ALA A 37 -11.60 18.87 12.74
CA ALA A 37 -11.45 17.41 12.60
C ALA A 37 -11.67 16.88 11.19
N TRP A 38 -11.36 17.65 10.14
CA TRP A 38 -11.72 17.24 8.77
C TRP A 38 -11.03 15.94 8.29
N TYR A 39 -9.74 15.73 8.57
CA TYR A 39 -8.98 14.60 8.03
C TYR A 39 -8.84 13.40 8.98
N GLY A 40 -9.12 13.57 10.26
CA GLY A 40 -8.87 12.53 11.25
C GLY A 40 -10.13 11.83 11.79
N ASN A 41 -11.32 12.31 11.39
CA ASN A 41 -12.56 11.62 11.65
C ASN A 41 -12.76 10.44 10.68
N ILE A 42 -12.71 9.24 11.24
CA ILE A 42 -12.77 7.96 10.52
C ILE A 42 -14.08 7.82 9.73
N GLN A 43 -15.19 8.33 10.26
CA GLN A 43 -16.50 8.28 9.61
C GLN A 43 -16.52 9.06 8.29
N TYR A 44 -15.89 10.25 8.25
CA TYR A 44 -15.82 11.03 7.01
C TYR A 44 -14.90 10.38 5.97
N LEU A 45 -13.76 9.82 6.39
CA LEU A 45 -12.85 9.10 5.50
C LEU A 45 -13.54 7.89 4.85
N LEU A 46 -14.27 7.12 5.65
CA LEU A 46 -15.05 5.99 5.15
C LEU A 46 -16.15 6.46 4.18
N ASN A 47 -16.87 7.53 4.52
CA ASN A 47 -17.91 8.08 3.64
C ASN A 47 -17.35 8.50 2.27
N ILE A 48 -16.23 9.24 2.24
CA ILE A 48 -15.61 9.66 0.97
C ILE A 48 -15.12 8.45 0.16
N SER A 49 -14.52 7.46 0.82
CA SER A 49 -14.09 6.21 0.18
C SER A 49 -15.26 5.45 -0.44
N VAL A 50 -16.36 5.31 0.29
CA VAL A 50 -17.60 4.66 -0.19
C VAL A 50 -18.20 5.41 -1.36
N ILE A 51 -18.31 6.74 -1.29
CA ILE A 51 -18.83 7.56 -2.38
C ILE A 51 -17.95 7.44 -3.62
N GLY A 52 -16.62 7.48 -3.45
CA GLY A 52 -15.66 7.30 -4.54
C GLY A 52 -15.79 5.92 -5.20
N LEU A 53 -15.92 4.86 -4.39
CA LEU A 53 -16.13 3.50 -4.88
C LEU A 53 -17.45 3.37 -5.65
N LEU A 54 -18.55 3.89 -5.11
CA LEU A 54 -19.86 3.87 -5.78
C LEU A 54 -19.82 4.64 -7.10
N THR A 55 -19.14 5.78 -7.14
CA THR A 55 -18.98 6.59 -8.35
C THR A 55 -18.17 5.85 -9.40
N CYS A 56 -17.03 5.27 -9.02
CA CYS A 56 -16.17 4.49 -9.91
C CYS A 56 -16.92 3.28 -10.50
N VAL A 57 -17.61 2.52 -9.66
CA VAL A 57 -18.43 1.39 -10.09
C VAL A 57 -19.55 1.84 -11.01
N SER A 58 -20.24 2.94 -10.68
CA SER A 58 -21.32 3.48 -11.52
C SER A 58 -20.83 3.89 -12.90
N ILE A 59 -19.67 4.57 -12.99
CA ILE A 59 -19.06 4.93 -14.26
C ILE A 59 -18.68 3.68 -15.05
N PHE A 60 -18.03 2.70 -14.42
CA PHE A 60 -17.66 1.45 -15.08
C PHE A 60 -18.88 0.72 -15.64
N LEU A 61 -19.94 0.60 -14.83
CA LEU A 61 -21.20 0.00 -15.26
C LEU A 61 -21.82 0.80 -16.38
N PHE A 62 -21.86 2.13 -16.31
CA PHE A 62 -22.44 2.98 -17.34
C PHE A 62 -21.68 2.89 -18.67
N VAL A 63 -20.35 2.92 -18.64
CA VAL A 63 -19.49 2.72 -19.82
C VAL A 63 -19.72 1.33 -20.41
N LYS A 64 -19.78 0.29 -19.57
CA LYS A 64 -20.02 -1.08 -20.01
C LYS A 64 -21.44 -1.27 -20.58
N LEU A 65 -22.44 -0.63 -19.97
CA LEU A 65 -23.84 -0.56 -20.45
C LEU A 65 -23.95 0.17 -21.79
N ARG A 66 -23.18 1.24 -21.99
CA ARG A 66 -23.15 2.01 -23.24
C ARG A 66 -22.42 1.26 -24.35
N SER A 67 -21.35 0.54 -23.99
CA SER A 67 -20.54 -0.26 -24.92
C SER A 67 -21.24 -1.54 -25.36
N ASP A 68 -21.99 -2.20 -24.46
CA ASP A 68 -22.72 -3.43 -24.75
C ASP A 68 -24.15 -3.09 -25.24
N HIS A 69 -24.25 -2.78 -26.54
CA HIS A 69 -25.43 -2.22 -27.17
C HIS A 69 -26.65 -3.18 -27.06
N ARG A 70 -27.56 -2.92 -26.09
CA ARG A 70 -28.94 -3.47 -25.93
C ARG A 70 -29.17 -4.81 -25.19
N ARG A 71 -28.30 -5.28 -24.30
CA ARG A 71 -28.71 -6.31 -23.31
C ARG A 71 -28.18 -5.95 -21.93
N MET A 72 -29.07 -5.60 -21.01
CA MET A 72 -28.70 -5.42 -19.60
C MET A 72 -28.41 -6.80 -18.99
N PRO A 73 -27.16 -7.15 -18.64
CA PRO A 73 -26.97 -8.13 -17.59
C PRO A 73 -27.52 -7.49 -16.32
N GLY A 74 -28.62 -8.02 -15.79
CA GLY A 74 -29.09 -7.62 -14.45
C GLY A 74 -27.98 -7.77 -13.42
N PRO A 75 -28.13 -7.21 -12.21
CA PRO A 75 -27.13 -7.36 -11.15
C PRO A 75 -26.74 -8.83 -10.93
N SER A 76 -27.71 -9.76 -11.03
CA SER A 76 -27.49 -11.21 -10.98
C SER A 76 -26.54 -11.74 -12.07
N ALA A 77 -26.61 -11.20 -13.29
CA ALA A 77 -25.71 -11.59 -14.37
C ALA A 77 -24.29 -11.06 -14.13
N LEU A 78 -24.14 -9.85 -13.57
CA LEU A 78 -22.83 -9.35 -13.15
C LEU A 78 -22.22 -10.20 -12.03
N PHE A 79 -23.01 -10.53 -11.00
CA PHE A 79 -22.59 -11.46 -9.94
C PHE A 79 -22.24 -12.84 -10.49
N SER A 80 -23.00 -13.37 -11.46
CA SER A 80 -22.68 -14.65 -12.09
C SER A 80 -21.35 -14.61 -12.85
N LYS A 81 -21.02 -13.49 -13.50
CA LYS A 81 -19.75 -13.28 -14.21
C LYS A 81 -18.58 -13.12 -13.24
N LEU A 82 -18.76 -12.35 -12.17
CA LEU A 82 -17.76 -12.23 -11.10
C LEU A 82 -17.51 -13.56 -10.41
N LEU A 83 -18.58 -14.32 -10.12
CA LEU A 83 -18.47 -15.65 -9.54
C LEU A 83 -17.80 -16.65 -10.48
N ALA A 84 -18.08 -16.56 -11.79
CA ALA A 84 -17.38 -17.35 -12.80
C ALA A 84 -15.88 -17.02 -12.85
N VAL A 85 -15.51 -15.73 -12.77
CA VAL A 85 -14.10 -15.30 -12.67
C VAL A 85 -13.46 -15.80 -11.37
N TRP A 86 -14.18 -15.73 -10.25
CA TRP A 86 -13.71 -16.24 -8.96
C TRP A 86 -13.45 -17.75 -8.99
N LYS A 87 -14.29 -18.52 -9.69
CA LYS A 87 -14.12 -19.97 -9.88
C LYS A 87 -13.13 -20.32 -10.98
N ALA A 88 -12.75 -19.38 -11.84
CA ALA A 88 -11.85 -19.64 -12.95
C ALA A 88 -10.48 -20.06 -12.41
N THR A 89 -9.98 -21.20 -12.86
CA THR A 89 -8.66 -21.69 -12.45
C THR A 89 -7.58 -20.99 -13.27
N CYS A 90 -6.39 -20.76 -12.69
CA CYS A 90 -5.26 -20.15 -13.41
C CYS A 90 -4.92 -20.87 -14.74
N ARG A 91 -5.17 -22.18 -14.84
CA ARG A 91 -5.00 -22.97 -16.08
C ARG A 91 -5.97 -22.54 -17.19
N GLU A 92 -7.21 -22.23 -16.84
CA GLU A 92 -8.22 -21.79 -17.79
C GLU A 92 -7.92 -20.36 -18.27
N ILE A 93 -7.50 -19.50 -17.33
CA ILE A 93 -7.03 -18.14 -17.63
C ILE A 93 -5.78 -18.20 -18.52
N ALA A 94 -4.83 -19.09 -18.26
CA ALA A 94 -3.64 -19.24 -19.09
C ALA A 94 -3.98 -19.65 -20.54
N ARG A 95 -5.01 -20.48 -20.74
CA ARG A 95 -5.46 -20.90 -22.07
C ARG A 95 -6.16 -19.78 -22.84
N HIS A 96 -6.92 -18.91 -22.17
CA HIS A 96 -7.71 -17.87 -22.82
C HIS A 96 -6.99 -16.51 -22.92
N CYS A 97 -6.16 -16.18 -21.93
CA CYS A 97 -5.51 -14.87 -21.78
C CYS A 97 -3.98 -14.93 -21.85
N GLY A 98 -3.39 -16.13 -21.95
CA GLY A 98 -1.95 -16.34 -21.99
C GLY A 98 -1.32 -16.58 -20.62
N ALA A 99 -0.12 -17.17 -20.63
CA ALA A 99 0.61 -17.54 -19.42
C ALA A 99 0.97 -16.32 -18.54
N ASP A 100 1.31 -15.19 -19.17
CA ASP A 100 1.64 -13.94 -18.48
C ASP A 100 0.48 -13.42 -17.61
N ALA A 101 -0.73 -13.35 -18.17
CA ALA A 101 -1.93 -12.93 -17.43
C ALA A 101 -2.21 -13.85 -16.23
N ALA A 102 -2.00 -15.15 -16.36
CA ALA A 102 -2.18 -16.10 -15.27
C ALA A 102 -1.11 -15.96 -14.18
N GLN A 103 0.14 -15.65 -14.55
CA GLN A 103 1.22 -15.39 -13.60
C GLN A 103 1.02 -14.08 -12.84
N PHE A 104 0.61 -13.01 -13.55
CA PHE A 104 0.26 -11.74 -12.93
C PHE A 104 -0.85 -11.91 -11.89
N LEU A 105 -1.94 -12.59 -12.25
CA LEU A 105 -3.05 -12.83 -11.34
C LEU A 105 -2.66 -13.69 -10.12
N LEU A 106 -1.73 -14.63 -10.31
CA LEU A 106 -1.22 -15.45 -9.21
C LEU A 106 -0.41 -14.60 -8.22
N ILE A 107 0.41 -13.67 -8.71
CA ILE A 107 1.17 -12.74 -7.86
C ILE A 107 0.24 -11.79 -7.14
N GLU A 108 -0.68 -11.15 -7.86
CA GLU A 108 -1.59 -10.16 -7.30
C GLU A 108 -2.55 -10.80 -6.30
N GLY A 109 -3.16 -11.93 -6.65
CA GLY A 109 -4.05 -12.67 -5.75
C GLY A 109 -3.31 -13.19 -4.51
N GLY A 110 -2.09 -13.71 -4.67
CA GLY A 110 -1.25 -14.13 -3.54
C GLY A 110 -0.88 -12.96 -2.62
N SER A 111 -0.52 -11.82 -3.21
CA SER A 111 -0.18 -10.59 -2.48
C SER A 111 -1.40 -10.04 -1.73
N PHE A 112 -2.57 -10.06 -2.35
CA PHE A 112 -3.83 -9.66 -1.72
C PHE A 112 -4.14 -10.53 -0.50
N VAL A 113 -4.05 -11.86 -0.63
CA VAL A 113 -4.28 -12.78 0.50
C VAL A 113 -3.29 -12.54 1.64
N LEU A 114 -2.02 -12.31 1.32
CA LEU A 114 -0.99 -12.01 2.32
C LEU A 114 -1.29 -10.69 3.06
N LEU A 115 -1.55 -9.61 2.32
CA LEU A 115 -1.87 -8.31 2.90
C LEU A 115 -3.16 -8.34 3.71
N PHE A 116 -4.17 -9.08 3.25
CA PHE A 116 -5.43 -9.26 3.97
C PHE A 116 -5.22 -10.01 5.29
N ALA A 117 -4.41 -11.08 5.30
CA ALA A 117 -4.08 -11.80 6.52
C ALA A 117 -3.32 -10.92 7.53
N ILE A 118 -2.34 -10.14 7.06
CA ILE A 118 -1.60 -9.17 7.90
C ILE A 118 -2.54 -8.08 8.42
N ALA A 119 -3.46 -7.58 7.60
CA ALA A 119 -4.45 -6.58 8.00
C ALA A 119 -5.38 -7.12 9.10
N LEU A 120 -5.89 -8.35 8.97
CA LEU A 120 -6.69 -8.99 10.01
C LEU A 120 -5.90 -9.17 11.31
N LEU A 121 -4.63 -9.56 11.21
CA LEU A 121 -3.74 -9.69 12.37
C LEU A 121 -3.49 -8.32 13.05
N ALA A 122 -3.27 -7.27 12.26
CA ALA A 122 -3.08 -5.91 12.78
C ALA A 122 -4.36 -5.37 13.44
N VAL A 123 -5.52 -5.55 12.83
CA VAL A 123 -6.80 -5.13 13.41
C VAL A 123 -7.15 -5.92 14.67
N SER A 124 -6.79 -7.20 14.75
CA SER A 124 -7.09 -8.02 15.94
C SER A 124 -6.12 -7.81 17.09
N VAL A 125 -4.85 -7.47 16.83
CA VAL A 125 -3.81 -7.34 17.86
C VAL A 125 -3.42 -5.89 18.12
N MET A 126 -3.08 -5.14 17.06
CA MET A 126 -2.54 -3.79 17.21
C MET A 126 -3.61 -2.74 17.48
N LEU A 127 -4.77 -2.86 16.85
CA LEU A 127 -5.86 -1.92 17.10
C LEU A 127 -6.32 -1.90 18.56
N PRO A 128 -6.67 -3.04 19.21
CA PRO A 128 -7.03 -3.01 20.62
C PRO A 128 -5.85 -2.54 21.48
N LEU A 129 -4.62 -2.99 21.18
CA LEU A 129 -3.44 -2.54 21.92
C LEU A 129 -3.30 -1.02 21.91
N ASN A 130 -3.47 -0.38 20.75
CA ASN A 130 -3.35 1.07 20.61
C ASN A 130 -4.51 1.82 21.29
N LEU A 131 -5.72 1.27 21.25
CA LEU A 131 -6.89 1.85 21.93
C LEU A 131 -6.76 1.78 23.47
N TYR A 132 -6.22 0.69 24.03
CA TYR A 132 -6.06 0.53 25.48
C TYR A 132 -4.80 1.23 26.03
N ALA A 133 -3.80 1.51 25.20
CA ALA A 133 -2.53 2.13 25.61
C ALA A 133 -2.62 3.63 25.92
N GLY A 134 -3.73 4.29 25.58
CA GLY A 134 -3.83 5.75 25.57
C GLY A 134 -4.19 6.38 26.91
N THR A 135 -3.35 7.29 27.41
CA THR A 135 -3.59 8.07 28.65
C THR A 135 -3.79 9.58 28.43
N ALA A 136 -3.93 10.07 27.20
CA ALA A 136 -3.99 11.50 26.90
C ALA A 136 -5.11 11.79 25.89
N LEU A 137 -5.60 13.02 26.04
CA LEU A 137 -6.74 13.58 25.33
C LEU A 137 -6.30 13.98 23.91
N LEU A 138 -6.22 13.00 23.02
CA LEU A 138 -6.14 13.27 21.60
C LEU A 138 -7.56 13.51 21.07
N SER A 139 -7.77 14.70 20.48
CA SER A 139 -9.06 15.13 19.90
C SER A 139 -9.47 14.31 18.69
N ASP A 140 -8.55 13.54 18.11
CA ASP A 140 -8.73 12.87 16.84
C ASP A 140 -8.79 11.34 16.94
N GLU A 141 -9.80 10.73 16.31
CA GLU A 141 -10.10 9.29 16.43
C GLU A 141 -9.08 8.40 15.73
N LEU A 142 -8.59 8.81 14.55
CA LEU A 142 -7.56 8.06 13.82
C LEU A 142 -6.27 8.00 14.64
N SER A 143 -5.89 9.12 15.22
CA SER A 143 -4.62 9.25 15.93
C SER A 143 -4.55 8.35 17.19
N LYS A 144 -5.68 7.91 17.75
CA LYS A 144 -5.76 6.88 18.81
C LYS A 144 -5.40 5.47 18.35
N THR A 145 -5.46 5.20 17.04
CA THR A 145 -5.08 3.90 16.47
C THR A 145 -3.57 3.81 16.16
N MET A 146 -2.81 4.88 16.39
CA MET A 146 -1.39 4.99 16.09
C MET A 146 -0.51 5.02 17.35
N ILE A 147 0.78 4.75 17.15
CA ILE A 147 1.80 4.68 18.21
C ILE A 147 2.13 6.04 18.88
N THR A 148 1.64 7.14 18.31
CA THR A 148 1.98 8.53 18.66
C THR A 148 1.63 8.90 20.10
N HIS A 149 0.75 8.14 20.72
CA HIS A 149 0.23 8.40 22.05
C HIS A 149 1.03 7.71 23.19
N ILE A 150 2.05 6.91 22.88
CA ILE A 150 2.72 6.04 23.89
C ILE A 150 3.96 6.73 24.50
N LYS A 151 4.06 6.72 25.84
CA LYS A 151 5.22 7.24 26.57
C LYS A 151 6.48 6.43 26.20
N LYS A 152 7.55 7.15 25.81
CA LYS A 152 8.86 6.55 25.48
C LYS A 152 9.36 5.69 26.66
N GLY A 153 9.84 4.48 26.36
CA GLY A 153 10.34 3.53 27.37
C GLY A 153 9.30 2.54 27.93
N SER A 154 8.06 2.54 27.42
CA SER A 154 7.03 1.59 27.83
C SER A 154 7.22 0.19 27.21
N ALA A 155 6.84 -0.86 27.94
CA ALA A 155 6.79 -2.25 27.45
C ALA A 155 5.92 -2.42 26.19
N LEU A 156 5.00 -1.47 25.96
CA LEU A 156 4.12 -1.46 24.79
C LEU A 156 4.88 -1.24 23.47
N LEU A 157 6.01 -0.51 23.50
CA LEU A 157 6.88 -0.34 22.33
C LEU A 157 7.58 -1.64 21.95
N TRP A 158 7.96 -2.47 22.94
CA TRP A 158 8.53 -3.79 22.70
C TRP A 158 7.52 -4.72 22.04
N LEU A 159 6.24 -4.64 22.40
CA LEU A 159 5.19 -5.42 21.76
C LEU A 159 4.98 -5.02 20.29
N HIS A 160 5.02 -3.71 19.99
CA HIS A 160 5.05 -3.20 18.60
C HIS A 160 6.23 -3.75 17.81
N PHE A 161 7.42 -3.74 18.39
CA PHE A 161 8.62 -4.30 17.76
C PHE A 161 8.47 -5.79 17.45
N VAL A 162 8.05 -6.60 18.43
CA VAL A 162 7.82 -8.05 18.26
C VAL A 162 6.77 -8.32 17.18
N PHE A 163 5.70 -7.54 17.14
CA PHE A 163 4.68 -7.66 16.10
C PHE A 163 5.23 -7.37 14.70
N VAL A 164 6.04 -6.33 14.53
CA VAL A 164 6.68 -6.04 13.24
C VAL A 164 7.58 -7.20 12.82
N VAL A 165 8.32 -7.81 13.75
CA VAL A 165 9.11 -9.03 13.46
C VAL A 165 8.20 -10.16 12.97
N ILE A 166 7.05 -10.40 13.63
CA ILE A 166 6.06 -11.41 13.19
C ILE A 166 5.55 -11.09 11.78
N VAL A 167 5.20 -9.83 11.49
CA VAL A 167 4.72 -9.40 10.17
C VAL A 167 5.80 -9.63 9.11
N VAL A 168 7.06 -9.33 9.40
CA VAL A 168 8.19 -9.58 8.47
C VAL A 168 8.34 -11.07 8.20
N VAL A 169 8.25 -11.91 9.23
CA VAL A 169 8.33 -13.37 9.09
C VAL A 169 7.17 -13.90 8.24
N ILE A 170 5.94 -13.48 8.52
CA ILE A 170 4.75 -13.83 7.72
C ILE A 170 4.91 -13.36 6.27
N SER A 171 5.38 -12.13 6.07
CA SER A 171 5.61 -11.57 4.73
C SER A 171 6.66 -12.37 3.97
N HIS A 172 7.76 -12.72 4.63
CA HIS A 172 8.83 -13.52 4.04
C HIS A 172 8.32 -14.89 3.61
N PHE A 173 7.58 -15.60 4.48
CA PHE A 173 6.97 -16.88 4.13
C PHE A 173 5.91 -16.76 3.04
N GLY A 174 5.08 -15.71 3.09
CA GLY A 174 4.05 -15.44 2.09
C GLY A 174 4.65 -15.20 0.71
N ILE A 175 5.64 -14.32 0.60
CA ILE A 175 6.36 -14.04 -0.64
C ILE A 175 7.09 -15.30 -1.14
N SER A 176 7.79 -16.02 -0.26
CA SER A 176 8.46 -17.29 -0.61
C SER A 176 7.47 -18.33 -1.15
N ALA A 177 6.27 -18.41 -0.57
CA ALA A 177 5.21 -19.31 -1.05
C ALA A 177 4.71 -18.89 -2.43
N ILE A 178 4.48 -17.58 -2.67
CA ILE A 178 4.10 -17.06 -3.99
C ILE A 178 5.19 -17.38 -5.03
N GLU A 179 6.46 -17.16 -4.69
CA GLU A 179 7.60 -17.49 -5.55
C GLU A 179 7.68 -18.99 -5.88
N ALA A 180 7.50 -19.86 -4.88
CA ALA A 180 7.49 -21.31 -5.08
C ALA A 180 6.36 -21.74 -6.04
N ARG A 181 5.18 -21.12 -5.92
CA ARG A 181 4.04 -21.37 -6.82
C ARG A 181 4.33 -20.89 -8.25
N LEU A 182 5.01 -19.76 -8.42
CA LEU A 182 5.44 -19.25 -9.72
C LEU A 182 6.50 -20.14 -10.39
N LYS A 183 7.48 -20.62 -9.62
CA LYS A 183 8.50 -21.55 -10.15
C LYS A 183 7.84 -22.81 -10.69
N PHE A 184 6.92 -23.39 -9.92
CA PHE A 184 6.18 -24.58 -10.32
C PHE A 184 5.35 -24.36 -11.61
N THR A 185 4.66 -23.22 -11.74
CA THR A 185 3.90 -22.92 -12.96
C THR A 185 4.80 -22.71 -14.17
N ARG A 186 5.93 -22.00 -14.03
CA ARG A 186 6.93 -21.82 -15.09
C ARG A 186 7.48 -23.15 -15.61
N PHE A 187 7.85 -24.08 -14.73
CA PHE A 187 8.37 -25.39 -15.15
C PHE A 187 7.33 -26.21 -15.92
N ARG A 188 6.06 -26.13 -15.50
CA ARG A 188 4.97 -26.84 -16.18
C ARG A 188 4.69 -26.26 -17.57
N ASP A 189 4.82 -24.94 -17.73
CA ASP A 189 4.63 -24.29 -19.04
C ASP A 189 5.81 -24.57 -19.98
N GLY A 190 7.05 -24.60 -19.45
CA GLY A 190 8.26 -24.93 -20.24
C GLY A 190 8.39 -26.40 -20.67
N ASN A 191 7.78 -27.34 -19.93
CA ASN A 191 7.78 -28.78 -20.27
C ASN A 191 6.52 -29.21 -21.07
N GLY A 192 5.57 -28.32 -21.30
CA GLY A 192 4.23 -28.66 -21.80
C GLY A 192 3.73 -27.90 -23.04
N ASN A 193 4.50 -26.95 -23.58
CA ASN A 193 4.09 -26.15 -24.74
C ASN A 193 5.06 -26.34 -25.92
N ILE A 194 4.59 -27.01 -26.99
CA ILE A 194 5.33 -27.18 -28.27
C ILE A 194 5.29 -25.88 -29.11
N SER A 195 4.57 -24.86 -28.65
CA SER A 195 4.28 -23.63 -29.40
C SER A 195 5.26 -22.47 -29.16
N ASP A 196 6.34 -22.66 -28.41
CA ASP A 196 7.34 -21.62 -28.16
C ASP A 196 8.59 -21.82 -29.04
N PRO A 197 8.68 -21.17 -30.23
CA PRO A 197 9.92 -21.16 -31.02
C PRO A 197 11.06 -20.39 -30.34
N ASN A 198 10.79 -19.71 -29.20
CA ASN A 198 11.79 -18.97 -28.43
C ASN A 198 12.42 -19.77 -27.28
N ALA A 199 12.03 -21.04 -27.08
CA ALA A 199 12.66 -21.94 -26.10
C ALA A 199 14.16 -22.21 -26.39
N ASN A 200 14.63 -21.83 -27.58
CA ASN A 200 16.02 -22.02 -28.00
C ASN A 200 16.94 -20.85 -27.62
N SER A 201 16.41 -19.69 -27.19
CA SER A 201 17.23 -18.49 -27.00
C SER A 201 17.86 -18.38 -25.60
N THR A 202 17.28 -18.99 -24.58
CA THR A 202 17.81 -18.90 -23.20
C THR A 202 18.80 -20.00 -22.85
N ALA A 203 18.82 -21.13 -23.58
CA ALA A 203 19.81 -22.19 -23.37
C ALA A 203 21.18 -21.87 -24.00
N VAL A 204 21.25 -20.96 -24.98
CA VAL A 204 22.51 -20.60 -25.66
C VAL A 204 23.34 -19.60 -24.85
N PHE A 205 22.71 -18.68 -24.12
CA PHE A 205 23.45 -17.67 -23.35
C PHE A 205 24.14 -18.20 -22.09
N THR A 206 23.76 -19.38 -21.58
CA THR A 206 24.43 -19.97 -20.41
C THR A 206 25.59 -20.90 -20.78
N MET A 207 25.71 -21.35 -22.04
CA MET A 207 26.83 -22.20 -22.48
C MET A 207 28.03 -21.41 -23.05
N VAL A 208 27.90 -20.11 -23.34
CA VAL A 208 28.98 -19.30 -23.94
C VAL A 208 29.79 -18.49 -22.90
N SER A 209 29.43 -18.53 -21.60
CA SER A 209 30.19 -17.83 -20.53
C SER A 209 30.86 -18.78 -19.52
N SER A 210 31.23 -19.99 -19.94
CA SER A 210 32.12 -20.88 -19.18
C SER A 210 33.49 -20.95 -19.84
#